data_AF-X1BBY0-F1
#
_entry.id   AF-X1BBY0-F1
#
_cell.length_a   1.000
_cell.length_b   1.000
_cell.length_c   1.000
_cell.angle_alpha   90.00
_cell.angle_beta   90.00
_cell.angle_gamma   90.00
#
_symmetry.space_group_name_H-M   'P 1'
#
loop_
_entity.id
_entity.type
_entity.pdbx_description
1 polymer ?
#
loop_
_entity_poly.entity_id
_entity_poly.type
_entity_poly.pdbx_seq_one_letter_code
_entity_poly.pdbx_strand_id
1 'polypeptide(L)'
;NNHNEVFISPFKDQTLGDNNILAKINTGCCGGSCCGDSIERIYFGPVDLIKLHFKLLDEFGRIIDINNSDYSFTLEMELLYDL
;
A
#
# COMPACT_ATOMS: atom_id res chain seq x y z
N ASN A 1 11.06 6.81 13.20
CA ASN A 1 10.00 7.84 13.19
C ASN A 1 9.38 7.80 11.81
N ASN A 2 8.18 7.21 11.66
CA ASN A 2 7.53 6.96 10.37
C ASN A 2 6.43 8.01 10.19
N HIS A 3 6.52 8.82 9.14
CA HIS A 3 5.46 9.74 8.76
C HIS A 3 4.69 9.13 7.59
N ASN A 4 3.52 8.56 7.88
CA ASN A 4 2.65 7.93 6.90
C ASN A 4 1.41 8.80 6.67
N GLU A 5 1.06 9.07 5.41
CA GLU A 5 -0.24 9.65 5.10
C GLU A 5 -1.33 8.58 5.17
N VAL A 6 -2.46 8.90 5.82
CA VAL A 6 -3.55 7.95 6.07
C VAL A 6 -4.68 8.20 5.08
N PHE A 7 -5.15 7.14 4.41
CA PHE A 7 -6.35 7.20 3.60
C PHE A 7 -7.61 7.32 4.49
N ILE A 8 -8.20 8.51 4.57
CA ILE A 8 -9.44 8.74 5.32
C ILE A 8 -10.64 8.58 4.36
N SER A 9 -11.41 7.51 4.55
CA SER A 9 -12.68 7.27 3.85
C SER A 9 -13.87 7.80 4.66
N PRO A 10 -14.90 8.41 4.06
CA PRO A 10 -16.08 8.90 4.78
C PRO A 10 -17.00 7.80 5.33
N PHE A 11 -16.74 6.52 5.03
CA PHE A 11 -17.55 5.40 5.50
C PHE A 11 -16.92 4.78 6.76
N LYS A 12 -17.73 4.72 7.84
CA LYS A 12 -17.34 4.41 9.23
C LYS A 12 -16.75 3.01 9.47
N ASP A 13 -17.03 2.04 8.61
CA ASP A 13 -16.69 0.64 8.83
C ASP A 13 -15.65 0.15 7.82
N GLN A 14 -14.41 0.62 7.91
CA GLN A 14 -13.33 0.02 7.12
C GLN A 14 -12.06 -0.07 7.95
N THR A 15 -11.34 -1.17 7.78
CA THR A 15 -9.98 -1.48 8.27
C THR A 15 -8.90 -0.49 7.76
N LEU A 16 -9.30 0.68 7.29
CA LEU A 16 -8.51 1.73 6.64
C LEU A 16 -7.81 2.69 7.60
N GLY A 17 -7.98 2.52 8.92
CA GLY A 17 -7.19 3.26 9.92
C GLY A 17 -5.76 2.72 10.10
N ASP A 18 -5.38 1.68 9.36
CA ASP A 18 -4.06 1.07 9.48
C ASP A 18 -3.02 1.87 8.70
N ASN A 19 -1.99 2.36 9.40
CA ASN A 19 -0.89 3.16 8.85
C ASN A 19 0.05 2.34 7.93
N ASN A 20 -0.33 1.10 7.61
CA ASN A 20 0.46 0.14 6.84
C ASN A 20 -0.07 -0.11 5.42
N ILE A 21 -1.04 0.67 4.95
CA ILE A 21 -1.50 0.63 3.55
C ILE A 21 -0.54 1.45 2.65
N LEU A 22 0.03 0.82 1.62
CA LEU A 22 0.95 1.46 0.66
C LEU A 22 0.24 1.96 -0.61
N ALA A 23 -0.79 1.22 -1.05
CA ALA A 23 -1.54 1.56 -2.25
C ALA A 23 -2.97 1.00 -2.15
N LYS A 24 -3.90 1.68 -2.83
CA LYS A 24 -5.29 1.28 -2.99
C LYS A 24 -5.58 1.12 -4.48
N ILE A 25 -6.10 -0.04 -4.85
CA ILE A 25 -6.52 -0.34 -6.21
C ILE A 25 -8.03 -0.19 -6.28
N ASN A 26 -8.53 0.73 -7.11
CA ASN A 26 -9.96 0.89 -7.36
C ASN A 26 -10.35 0.12 -8.62
N THR A 27 -11.13 -0.95 -8.47
CA THR A 27 -11.57 -1.80 -9.59
C THR A 27 -12.74 -1.20 -10.40
N GLY A 28 -13.34 -0.11 -9.94
CA GLY A 28 -14.51 0.51 -10.57
C GLY A 28 -14.21 1.45 -11.75
N CYS A 29 -12.95 1.87 -11.93
CA CYS A 29 -12.54 2.75 -13.02
C CYS A 29 -11.51 2.05 -13.94
N CYS A 30 -11.70 2.19 -15.26
CA CYS A 30 -10.98 1.49 -16.35
C CYS A 30 -10.42 0.09 -16.02
N GLY A 31 -11.25 -0.82 -15.50
CA GLY A 31 -10.85 -2.20 -15.25
C GLY A 31 -9.73 -2.38 -14.23
N GLY A 32 -9.52 -1.41 -13.34
CA GLY A 32 -8.61 -1.50 -12.20
C GLY A 32 -7.16 -1.10 -12.46
N SER A 33 -6.77 -0.83 -13.71
CA SER A 33 -5.36 -0.56 -14.08
C SER A 33 -4.99 0.93 -14.01
N CYS A 34 -5.94 1.84 -14.25
CA CYS A 34 -5.66 3.26 -14.48
C CYS A 34 -5.75 4.16 -13.23
N CYS A 35 -6.31 3.65 -12.13
CA CYS A 35 -6.82 4.48 -11.01
C CYS A 35 -6.41 3.91 -9.65
N GLY A 36 -5.18 3.40 -9.57
CA GLY A 36 -4.56 3.07 -8.29
C GLY A 36 -4.01 4.33 -7.63
N ASP A 37 -4.35 4.54 -6.36
CA ASP A 37 -3.75 5.58 -5.53
C ASP A 37 -2.64 4.95 -4.69
N SER A 38 -1.39 5.39 -4.86
CA SER A 38 -0.25 4.99 -4.03
C SER A 38 0.23 6.15 -3.17
N ILE A 39 0.56 5.88 -1.91
CA ILE A 39 1.14 6.86 -0.99
C ILE A 39 2.62 6.54 -0.82
N GLU A 40 3.46 7.56 -0.99
CA GLU A 40 4.88 7.45 -0.70
C GLU A 40 5.12 7.34 0.81
N ARG A 41 6.01 6.43 1.21
CA ARG A 41 6.45 6.32 2.60
C ARG A 41 7.85 6.87 2.77
N ILE A 42 7.95 7.89 3.65
CA ILE A 42 9.22 8.51 4.00
C ILE A 42 9.68 7.97 5.36
N TYR A 43 10.82 7.30 5.35
CA TYR A 43 11.46 6.79 6.57
C TYR A 43 12.62 7.67 6.97
N PHE A 44 12.55 8.24 8.18
CA PHE A 44 13.63 9.08 8.73
C PHE A 44 14.55 8.29 9.66
N GLY A 45 15.86 8.45 9.43
CA GLY A 45 16.94 7.83 10.21
C GLY A 45 17.60 6.65 9.49
N PRO A 46 18.51 5.92 10.14
CA PRO A 46 19.05 4.67 9.61
C PRO A 46 17.93 3.65 9.41
N VAL A 47 17.79 3.12 8.20
CA VAL A 47 16.73 2.18 7.82
C VAL A 47 17.35 0.95 7.19
N ASP A 48 17.11 -0.21 7.79
CA ASP A 48 17.53 -1.50 7.26
C ASP A 48 16.37 -2.19 6.54
N LEU A 49 16.39 -2.21 5.20
CA LEU A 49 15.40 -2.89 4.36
C LEU A 49 15.80 -4.34 4.09
N ILE A 50 15.71 -5.19 5.11
CA ILE A 50 16.18 -6.58 5.02
C ILE A 50 15.05 -7.58 4.72
N LYS A 51 13.81 -7.26 5.09
CA LYS A 51 12.65 -8.15 4.95
C LYS A 51 11.39 -7.34 4.64
N LEU A 52 11.03 -7.30 3.35
CA LEU A 52 9.78 -6.71 2.90
C LEU A 52 8.68 -7.77 2.92
N HIS A 53 7.58 -7.47 3.60
CA HIS A 53 6.40 -8.33 3.63
C HIS A 53 5.19 -7.55 3.13
N PHE A 54 4.63 -7.99 2.02
CA PHE A 54 3.46 -7.38 1.39
C PHE A 54 2.22 -8.24 1.63
N LYS A 55 1.08 -7.59 1.86
CA LYS A 55 -0.23 -8.22 1.96
C LYS A 55 -1.17 -7.52 1.00
N LEU A 56 -1.87 -8.29 0.18
CA LEU A 56 -3.00 -7.78 -0.60
C LEU A 56 -4.27 -8.05 0.20
N LEU A 57 -4.99 -6.98 0.53
CA LEU A 57 -6.17 -7.02 1.38
C LEU A 57 -7.41 -6.58 0.61
N ASP A 58 -8.55 -7.15 0.97
CA ASP A 58 -9.86 -6.65 0.52
C ASP A 58 -10.34 -5.45 1.37
N GLU A 59 -11.51 -4.91 1.03
CA GLU A 59 -12.12 -3.77 1.73
C GLU A 59 -12.44 -4.04 3.21
N PHE A 60 -12.48 -5.31 3.62
CA PHE A 60 -12.71 -5.74 5.00
C PHE A 60 -11.41 -6.13 5.72
N GLY A 61 -10.24 -5.90 5.11
CA GLY A 61 -8.92 -6.17 5.69
C GLY A 61 -8.54 -7.66 5.71
N ARG A 62 -9.24 -8.51 4.94
CA ARG A 62 -8.92 -9.93 4.80
C ARG A 62 -7.90 -10.10 3.69
N ILE A 63 -7.03 -11.12 3.79
CA ILE A 63 -6.16 -11.50 2.67
C ILE A 63 -7.05 -11.87 1.49
N ILE A 64 -6.86 -11.21 0.35
CA ILE A 64 -7.67 -11.47 -0.83
C ILE A 64 -7.34 -12.85 -1.42
N ASP A 65 -8.39 -13.58 -1.80
CA ASP A 65 -8.26 -14.76 -2.65
C ASP A 65 -8.41 -14.35 -4.11
N ILE A 66 -7.30 -14.39 -4.84
CA ILE A 66 -7.26 -14.03 -6.26
C ILE A 66 -7.61 -15.21 -7.19
N ASN A 67 -8.18 -16.30 -6.64
CA ASN A 67 -8.67 -17.46 -7.40
C ASN A 67 -7.65 -17.99 -8.42
N ASN A 68 -6.44 -18.30 -7.94
CA ASN A 68 -5.37 -18.84 -8.78
C ASN A 68 -4.87 -17.90 -9.89
N SER A 69 -5.19 -16.60 -9.80
CA SER A 69 -4.64 -15.56 -10.67
C SER A 69 -3.26 -15.11 -10.20
N ASP A 70 -2.49 -14.52 -11.11
CA ASP A 70 -1.21 -13.91 -10.81
C ASP A 70 -1.36 -12.41 -10.53
N TYR A 71 -0.44 -11.85 -9.74
CA TYR A 71 -0.32 -10.40 -9.53
C TYR A 71 1.14 -9.96 -9.63
N SER A 72 1.35 -8.74 -10.10
CA SER A 72 2.65 -8.10 -10.19
C SER A 72 2.53 -6.63 -9.79
N PHE A 73 3.59 -6.11 -9.18
CA PHE A 73 3.71 -4.69 -8.83
C PHE A 73 5.18 -4.29 -8.87
N THR A 74 5.41 -2.99 -9.02
CA THR A 74 6.75 -2.40 -8.99
C THR A 74 6.87 -1.53 -7.75
N LEU A 75 8.00 -1.62 -7.06
CA LEU A 75 8.33 -0.74 -5.95
C LEU A 75 9.46 0.20 -6.40
N GLU A 76 9.21 1.49 -6.32
CA GLU A 76 10.23 2.52 -6.52
C GLU A 76 10.72 2.99 -5.13
N MET A 77 12.04 3.09 -4.96
CA MET A 77 12.66 3.51 -3.70
C MET A 77 13.79 4.48 -4.02
N GLU A 78 13.82 5.59 -3.29
CA GLU A 78 14.89 6.58 -3.37
C GLU A 78 15.64 6.62 -2.03
N LEU A 79 16.98 6.50 -2.08
CA LEU A 79 17.83 6.76 -0.92
C LEU A 79 18.22 8.24 -0.93
N LEU A 80 17.67 9.00 0.00
CA LEU A 80 17.99 10.44 0.16
C LEU A 80 19.42 10.68 0.70
N TYR A 81 20.05 9.67 1.28
CA TYR A 81 21.40 9.76 1.83
C TYR A 81 22.25 8.63 1.27
N ASP A 82 23.29 8.98 0.53
CA ASP A 82 24.41 8.09 0.20
C ASP A 82 25.47 8.30 1.30
N LEU A 83 25.90 7.21 1.95
CA LEU A 83 26.84 7.26 3.09
C LEU A 83 28.29 7.31 2.62
#